data_AF-A0A967CCG4-F1
#
_entry.id   AF-A0A967CCG4-F1
#
_cell.length_a   1.000
_cell.length_b   1.000
_cell.length_c   1.000
_cell.angle_alpha   90.00
_cell.angle_beta   90.00
_cell.angle_gamma   90.00
#
_symmetry.space_group_name_H-M   'P 1'
#
loop_
_entity.id
_entity.type
_entity.pdbx_description
1 polymer ?
#
loop_
_entity_poly.entity_id
_entity_poly.type
_entity_poly.pdbx_seq_one_letter_code
_entity_poly.pdbx_strand_id
1 'polypeptide(L)' 'QQKVWNDWMLNNLGPSGKSDCANPIDKNLTLAKNYGINGTPTIFFTDGSRFPGAVQLTDIEKKLASLK' A
#
# COMPACT_ATOMS: atom_id res chain seq x y z
N GLN A 1 15.92 -0.85 1.25
CA GLN A 1 14.92 0.20 1.52
C GLN A 1 13.75 -0.26 2.43
N GLN A 2 13.83 -1.43 3.09
CA GLN A 2 12.70 -1.95 3.88
C GLN A 2 12.79 -1.63 5.39
N LYS A 3 13.99 -1.35 5.90
CA LYS A 3 14.25 -1.17 7.34
C LYS A 3 13.40 -0.08 7.99
N VAL A 4 13.39 1.13 7.42
CA VAL A 4 12.66 2.28 8.00
C VAL A 4 11.15 2.01 8.08
N TRP A 5 10.58 1.37 7.05
CA TRP A 5 9.16 1.00 7.05
C TRP A 5 8.85 -0.05 8.12
N ASN A 6 9.65 -1.12 8.19
CA ASN A 6 9.45 -2.17 9.19
C ASN A 6 9.64 -1.65 10.62
N ASP A 7 10.64 -0.79 10.84
CA ASP A 7 10.88 -0.15 12.13
C ASP A 7 9.70 0.72 12.56
N TRP A 8 9.13 1.47 11.63
CA TRP A 8 7.96 2.29 11.94
C TRP A 8 6.72 1.44 12.22
N MET A 9 6.43 0.45 11.38
CA MET A 9 5.21 -0.35 11.47
C MET A 9 5.23 -1.41 12.57
N LEU A 10 6.40 -2.00 12.87
CA LEU A 10 6.52 -3.14 13.78
C LEU A 10 7.19 -2.78 15.10
N ASN A 11 8.16 -1.86 15.06
CA ASN A 11 8.98 -1.51 16.22
C ASN A 11 8.59 -0.15 16.82
N ASN A 12 7.58 0.53 16.28
CA ASN A 12 7.13 1.87 16.69
C ASN A 12 8.25 2.93 16.65
N LEU A 13 9.19 2.78 15.71
CA LEU A 13 10.32 3.69 15.52
C LEU A 13 10.06 4.53 14.27
N GLY A 14 9.59 5.76 14.47
CA GLY A 14 9.31 6.69 13.38
C GLY A 14 10.55 7.00 12.52
N PRO A 15 10.37 7.33 11.23
CA PRO A 15 11.48 7.70 10.35
C PRO A 15 12.31 8.84 10.93
N SER A 16 13.63 8.66 11.00
CA SER A 16 14.58 9.70 11.34
C SER A 16 15.33 10.15 10.09
N GLY A 17 15.55 11.46 9.94
CA GLY A 17 16.18 12.04 8.76
C GLY A 17 15.60 13.40 8.41
N LYS A 18 16.16 14.04 7.39
CA LYS A 18 15.63 15.32 6.91
C LYS A 18 14.30 15.11 6.20
N SER A 19 13.34 15.99 6.47
CA SER A 19 12.02 16.01 5.84
C SER A 19 11.97 16.86 4.56
N ASP A 20 13.10 17.45 4.15
CA ASP A 20 13.21 18.40 3.04
C ASP A 20 13.50 17.75 1.68
N CYS A 21 13.30 16.43 1.56
CA CYS A 21 13.47 15.72 0.30
C CYS A 21 12.19 15.74 -0.55
N ALA A 22 12.37 15.71 -1.87
CA ALA A 22 11.26 15.44 -2.78
C ALA A 22 10.68 14.05 -2.48
N ASN A 23 9.37 13.99 -2.26
CA ASN A 23 8.66 12.75 -1.96
C ASN A 23 7.42 12.59 -2.87
N PRO A 24 6.96 11.36 -3.13
CA PRO A 24 5.86 11.10 -4.07
C PRO A 24 4.47 11.16 -3.44
N ILE A 25 4.30 11.64 -2.20
CA ILE A 25 3.04 11.51 -1.45
C ILE A 25 1.87 12.18 -2.19
N ASP A 26 2.03 13.41 -2.69
CA ASP A 26 0.97 14.11 -3.43
C ASP A 26 0.59 13.41 -4.73
N LYS A 27 1.58 12.83 -5.43
CA LYS A 27 1.34 12.04 -6.64
C LYS A 27 0.54 10.78 -6.32
N ASN A 28 0.88 10.10 -5.23
CA ASN A 28 0.16 8.91 -4.75
C ASN A 28 -1.27 9.24 -4.31
N LEU A 29 -1.48 10.37 -3.62
CA LEU A 29 -2.81 10.84 -3.23
C LEU A 29 -3.68 11.20 -4.44
N THR A 30 -3.09 11.82 -5.46
CA THR A 30 -3.78 12.10 -6.72
C THR A 30 -4.18 10.82 -7.44
N LEU A 31 -3.26 9.84 -7.50
CA LEU A 31 -3.55 8.53 -8.04
C LEU A 31 -4.70 7.86 -7.27
N ALA A 32 -4.66 7.88 -5.94
CA ALA A 32 -5.70 7.29 -5.10
C ALA A 32 -7.09 7.90 -5.39
N LYS A 33 -7.17 9.23 -5.51
CA LYS A 33 -8.41 9.95 -5.88
C LYS A 33 -8.90 9.53 -7.27
N ASN A 34 -8.01 9.49 -8.27
CA ASN A 34 -8.38 9.12 -9.64
C ASN A 34 -8.93 7.70 -9.74
N TYR A 35 -8.43 6.77 -8.93
CA TYR A 35 -8.92 5.39 -8.86
C TYR A 35 -10.07 5.21 -7.86
N GLY A 36 -10.59 6.27 -7.23
CA GLY A 36 -11.69 6.18 -6.28
C GLY A 36 -11.37 5.33 -5.05
N ILE A 37 -10.14 5.42 -4.52
CA ILE A 37 -9.73 4.77 -3.27
C ILE A 37 -10.23 5.62 -2.10
N ASN A 38 -11.23 5.10 -1.37
CA ASN A 38 -11.84 5.79 -0.23
C ASN A 38 -11.42 5.22 1.13
N GLY A 39 -10.57 4.19 1.16
CA GLY A 39 -10.15 3.53 2.40
C GLY A 39 -8.87 2.70 2.23
N THR A 40 -8.14 2.54 3.33
CA THR A 40 -6.89 1.76 3.39
C THR A 40 -7.03 0.55 4.33
N PRO A 41 -6.41 -0.60 4.01
CA PRO A 41 -5.66 -0.87 2.77
C PRO A 41 -6.59 -1.04 1.56
N THR A 42 -6.09 -0.79 0.36
CA THR A 42 -6.72 -1.19 -0.91
C THR A 42 -5.65 -1.88 -1.75
N ILE A 43 -5.94 -3.08 -2.26
CA ILE A 43 -5.00 -3.90 -3.03
C ILE A 43 -5.48 -3.96 -4.47
N PHE A 44 -4.61 -3.65 -5.43
CA PHE A 44 -4.86 -3.85 -6.86
C PHE A 44 -4.10 -5.07 -7.37
N PHE A 45 -4.73 -5.81 -8.26
CA PHE A 45 -4.17 -6.98 -8.93
C PHE A 45 -3.77 -6.66 -10.37
N THR A 46 -2.99 -7.55 -10.98
CA THR A 46 -2.46 -7.37 -12.34
C THR A 46 -3.53 -7.34 -13.43
N ASP A 47 -4.70 -7.94 -13.18
CA ASP A 47 -5.88 -7.88 -14.05
C ASP A 47 -6.72 -6.59 -13.86
N GLY A 48 -6.28 -5.66 -13.02
CA GLY A 48 -6.99 -4.42 -12.69
C GLY A 48 -8.11 -4.57 -11.66
N SER A 49 -8.42 -5.80 -11.23
CA SER A 49 -9.34 -6.02 -10.11
C SER A 49 -8.74 -5.55 -8.78
N ARG A 50 -9.57 -5.33 -7.77
CA ARG A 50 -9.12 -4.81 -6.47
C ARG A 50 -9.89 -5.37 -5.29
N PHE A 51 -9.23 -5.40 -4.14
CA PHE A 51 -9.87 -5.53 -2.84
C PHE A 51 -9.89 -4.17 -2.12
N PRO A 52 -11.09 -3.62 -1.83
CA PRO A 52 -11.23 -2.50 -0.93
C PRO A 52 -11.24 -3.01 0.53
N GLY A 53 -10.31 -2.51 1.34
CA GLY A 53 -10.20 -2.88 2.75
C GLY A 53 -9.28 -4.07 3.03
N ALA A 54 -9.13 -4.38 4.33
CA ALA A 54 -8.38 -5.53 4.79
C ALA A 54 -9.14 -6.83 4.46
N VAL A 55 -8.41 -7.85 4.02
CA VAL A 55 -8.94 -9.16 3.65
C VAL A 55 -8.05 -10.26 4.23
N GLN A 56 -8.59 -11.48 4.33
CA GLN A 56 -7.85 -12.62 4.85
C GLN A 56 -6.72 -13.04 3.89
N LEU A 57 -5.60 -13.51 4.45
CA LEU A 57 -4.46 -13.99 3.68
C LEU A 57 -4.88 -15.05 2.64
N THR A 58 -5.75 -15.98 3.04
CA THR A 58 -6.26 -17.05 2.17
C THR A 58 -6.95 -16.52 0.91
N ASP A 59 -7.63 -15.38 0.99
CA ASP A 59 -8.35 -14.81 -0.16
C ASP A 59 -7.40 -14.07 -1.09
N ILE A 60 -6.36 -13.42 -0.53
CA ILE A 60 -5.26 -12.84 -1.31
C ILE A 60 -4.54 -13.94 -2.08
N GLU A 61 -4.17 -15.04 -1.42
CA GLU A 61 -3.47 -16.17 -2.04
C GLU A 61 -4.29 -16.82 -3.15
N LYS A 62 -5.59 -17.06 -2.90
CA LYS A 62 -6.52 -17.55 -3.93
C LYS A 62 -6.58 -16.61 -5.13
N LYS A 63 -6.70 -15.30 -4.89
CA LYS A 63 -6.76 -14.31 -5.98
C LYS A 63 -5.45 -14.29 -6.76
N LEU A 64 -4.29 -14.26 -6.10
CA LEU A 64 -2.99 -14.34 -6.76
C LEU A 64 -2.84 -15.64 -7.58
N ALA A 65 -3.28 -16.78 -7.06
CA ALA A 65 -3.23 -18.05 -7.78
C ALA A 65 -4.12 -18.08 -9.04
N SER A 66 -5.22 -17.32 -9.05
CA SER A 66 -6.12 -17.21 -10.22
C SER A 66 -5.59 -16.30 -11.34
N LEU A 67 -4.54 -15.53 -11.09
CA LEU A 67 -3.95 -14.57 -12.04
C LEU A 67 -2.75 -15.15 -12.81
N LYS A 68 -2.53 -16.46 -12.71
CA LYS A 68 -1.46 -17.19 -13.40
C LYS A 68 -1.62 -17.16 -14.91
#